data_AF-A0A945AWR8-F1
#
_entry.id   AF-A0A945AWR8-F1
#
_cell.length_a   1.000
_cell.length_b   1.000
_cell.length_c   1.000
_cell.angle_alpha   90.00
_cell.angle_beta   90.00
_cell.angle_gamma   90.00
#
_symmetry.space_group_name_H-M   'P 1'
#
loop_
_entity.id
_entity.type
_entity.pdbx_description
1 polymer ?
#
loop_
_entity_poly.entity_id
_entity_poly.type
_entity_poly.pdbx_seq_one_letter_code
_entity_poly.pdbx_strand_id
1 'polypeptide(L)' 'ILDPKDPENLPRIKGRGLLMIMNFMDEVFWNDRGNEMTMVRYRKRN' A
#
# COMPACT_ATOMS: atom_id res chain seq x y z
N ILE A 1 3.25 12.50 15.90
CA ILE A 1 3.19 11.56 14.75
C ILE A 1 2.43 12.31 13.66
N LEU A 2 3.01 12.48 12.47
CA LEU A 2 2.37 13.23 11.37
C LEU A 2 1.19 12.42 10.82
N ASP A 3 0.12 13.12 10.42
CA ASP A 3 -1.07 12.47 9.86
C ASP A 3 -0.73 11.89 8.47
N PRO A 4 -0.85 10.56 8.29
CA PRO A 4 -0.55 9.90 7.01
C PRO A 4 -1.60 10.16 5.91
N LYS A 5 -2.72 10.83 6.23
CA LYS A 5 -3.79 11.19 5.28
C LYS A 5 -3.66 12.61 4.71
N ASP A 6 -2.75 13.41 5.25
CA ASP A 6 -2.51 14.79 4.81
C ASP A 6 -1.71 14.81 3.47
N PRO A 7 -2.22 15.49 2.42
CA PRO A 7 -1.55 15.60 1.13
C PRO A 7 -0.14 16.22 1.19
N GLU A 8 0.12 17.16 2.10
CA GLU A 8 1.46 17.77 2.24
C GLU A 8 2.48 16.80 2.82
N ASN A 9 2.00 15.75 3.48
CA ASN A 9 2.80 14.65 4.00
C ASN A 9 2.99 13.52 2.97
N LEU A 10 2.54 13.66 1.71
CA LEU A 10 2.78 12.73 0.58
C LEU A 10 4.20 12.70 -0.01
N PRO A 11 5.07 13.73 0.10
CA PRO A 11 6.44 13.69 -0.44
C PRO A 11 7.52 13.19 0.55
N ARG A 12 7.33 13.27 1.86
CA ARG A 12 8.34 12.93 2.90
C ARG A 12 8.50 11.42 3.16
N ILE A 13 9.41 10.75 2.45
CA ILE A 13 9.53 9.27 2.31
C ILE A 13 9.90 8.58 3.64
N LYS A 14 8.92 8.19 4.47
CA LYS A 14 8.97 7.04 5.40
C LYS A 14 7.53 6.53 5.60
N GLY A 15 7.26 5.25 5.33
CA GLY A 15 5.98 4.60 5.70
C GLY A 15 4.81 4.64 4.69
N ARG A 16 4.99 5.21 3.48
CA ARG A 16 3.90 5.28 2.47
C ARG A 16 3.88 4.16 1.44
N GLY A 17 4.92 3.33 1.37
CA GLY A 17 4.93 2.19 0.45
C GLY A 17 3.70 1.30 0.68
N LEU A 18 3.37 1.04 1.95
CA LEU A 18 2.19 0.27 2.30
C LEU A 18 0.89 1.01 1.95
N LEU A 19 0.82 2.33 2.17
CA LEU A 19 -0.35 3.14 1.78
C LEU A 19 -0.58 3.09 0.26
N MET A 20 0.46 3.17 -0.55
CA MET A 20 0.35 3.06 -2.01
C MET A 20 -0.12 1.67 -2.41
N ILE A 21 0.48 0.63 -1.82
CA ILE A 21 0.10 -0.77 -2.08
C ILE A 21 -1.38 -1.00 -1.76
N MET A 22 -1.85 -0.56 -0.59
CA MET A 22 -3.25 -0.70 -0.18
C MET A 22 -4.23 0.11 -1.06
N ASN A 23 -3.78 1.21 -1.66
CA ASN A 23 -4.65 2.03 -2.54
C ASN A 23 -4.69 1.52 -3.99
N PHE A 24 -3.62 0.89 -4.48
CA PHE A 24 -3.49 0.54 -5.89
C PHE A 24 -3.74 -0.94 -6.20
N MET A 25 -3.54 -1.84 -5.24
CA MET A 25 -3.75 -3.26 -5.44
C MET A 25 -5.20 -3.64 -5.12
N ASP A 26 -5.69 -4.73 -5.71
CA ASP A 26 -7.04 -5.21 -5.43
C ASP A 26 -7.03 -6.17 -4.23
N GLU A 27 -5.99 -7.01 -4.14
CA GLU A 27 -5.78 -7.90 -2.98
C GLU A 27 -4.34 -7.83 -2.48
N VAL A 28 -4.18 -7.98 -1.17
CA VAL A 28 -2.91 -7.94 -0.47
C VAL A 28 -2.92 -8.99 0.64
N PHE A 29 -1.92 -9.89 0.62
CA PHE A 29 -1.76 -10.96 1.59
C PHE A 29 -0.37 -10.90 2.23
N TRP A 30 -0.29 -11.29 3.48
CA TRP A 30 0.95 -11.45 4.22
C TRP A 30 1.16 -12.92 4.58
N ASN A 31 2.41 -13.37 4.62
CA ASN A 31 2.73 -14.63 5.27
C ASN A 31 2.53 -14.54 6.79
N ASP A 32 2.53 -15.67 7.49
CA ASP A 32 2.28 -15.72 8.95
C ASP A 32 3.24 -14.85 9.78
N ARG A 33 4.47 -14.63 9.28
CA ARG A 33 5.48 -13.80 9.96
C ARG A 33 5.35 -12.30 9.66
N GLY A 34 4.54 -11.92 8.67
CA GLY A 34 4.35 -10.54 8.24
C GLY A 34 5.55 -9.90 7.53
N ASN A 35 6.53 -10.69 7.07
CA ASN A 35 7.75 -10.18 6.42
C ASN A 35 7.76 -10.36 4.90
N GLU A 36 6.77 -11.04 4.34
CA GLU A 36 6.59 -11.24 2.90
C GLU A 36 5.14 -10.91 2.51
N MET A 37 4.98 -10.17 1.42
CA MET A 37 3.68 -9.75 0.90
C MET A 37 3.49 -10.21 -0.54
N THR A 38 2.31 -10.78 -0.79
CA THR A 38 1.80 -11.04 -2.14
C THR A 38 0.77 -9.98 -2.49
N MET A 39 0.88 -9.38 -3.67
CA MET A 39 -0.05 -8.37 -4.16
C MET A 39 -0.69 -8.81 -5.47
N VAL A 40 -2.01 -8.66 -5.60
CA VAL A 40 -2.77 -9.04 -6.81
C VAL A 40 -3.45 -7.81 -7.41
N ARG A 41 -3.37 -7.68 -8.74
CA ARG A 41 -4.09 -6.68 -9.53
C ARG A 41 -4.78 -7.36 -10.69
N TYR A 42 -6.08 -7.21 -10.77
CA TYR A 42 -6.89 -7.73 -11.87
C TYR A 42 -6.87 -6.75 -13.04
N ARG A 43 -6.64 -7.29 -14.23
CA ARG A 43 -6.87 -6.52 -15.46
C ARG A 43 -8.36 -6.21 -15.55
N LYS A 44 -8.72 -4.93 -15.66
CA LYS A 44 -10.12 -4.54 -15.92
C LYS A 44 -10.59 -5.21 -17.21
N ARG A 45 -11.76 -5.86 -17.17
CA ARG A 45 -12.47 -6.27 -18.39
C ARG A 45 -13.04 -5.00 -19.01
N ASN A 46 -12.64 -4.71 -20.24
CA ASN A 46 -13.25 -3.68 -21.08
C ASN A 46 -14.55 -4.22 -21.68
#